data_AF-A0A2I1C9B7-F1
#
_entry.id   AF-A0A2I1C9B7-F1
#
_cell.length_a   1.000
_cell.length_b   1.000
_cell.length_c   1.000
_cell.angle_alpha   90.00
_cell.angle_beta   90.00
_cell.angle_gamma   90.00
#
_symmetry.space_group_name_H-M   'P 1'
#
loop_
_entity.id
_entity.type
_entity.pdbx_description
1 polymer ?
#
loop_
_entity_poly.entity_id
_entity_poly.type
_entity_poly.pdbx_seq_one_letter_code
_entity_poly.pdbx_strand_id
1 'polypeptide(L)'
;MAFVNTDERNVYDIKIYSEISSDALLVLPENRNIKFECAEGEDLPLPDPAYLGCHYRVAEILHASGLAQYIESKIQDWVDLKQSGGTDGSLRPDGSTDVTRILNTALWAAVAG
;
A
#
# COMPACT_ATOMS: atom_id res chain seq x y z
N MET A 1 1.89 -6.31 2.94
CA MET A 1 1.87 -7.19 4.14
C MET A 1 0.45 -7.28 4.66
N ALA A 2 0.06 -8.37 5.33
CA ALA A 2 -1.23 -8.48 6.02
C ALA A 2 -1.12 -9.31 7.30
N PHE A 3 -2.15 -9.22 8.15
CA PHE A 3 -2.27 -9.94 9.42
C PHE A 3 -3.31 -11.04 9.29
N VAL A 4 -2.89 -12.28 9.56
CA VAL A 4 -3.74 -13.48 9.49
C VAL A 4 -4.20 -13.81 10.90
N ASN A 5 -5.51 -14.00 11.08
CA ASN A 5 -6.07 -14.41 12.37
C ASN A 5 -5.45 -15.73 12.83
N THR A 6 -5.11 -15.81 14.12
CA THR A 6 -4.86 -17.06 14.82
C THR A 6 -6.06 -17.40 15.72
N ASP A 7 -5.95 -18.50 16.46
CA ASP A 7 -6.95 -18.88 17.47
C ASP A 7 -6.91 -17.97 18.72
N GLU A 8 -5.83 -17.19 18.89
CA GLU A 8 -5.63 -16.31 20.03
C GLU A 8 -6.10 -14.88 19.73
N ARG A 9 -6.83 -14.29 20.68
CA ARG A 9 -7.38 -12.94 20.50
C ARG A 9 -6.25 -11.91 20.40
N ASN A 10 -6.32 -11.07 19.36
CA ASN A 10 -5.35 -10.01 19.06
C ASN A 10 -3.95 -10.52 18.72
N VAL A 11 -3.81 -11.81 18.43
CA VAL A 11 -2.57 -12.42 17.94
C VAL A 11 -2.73 -12.74 16.47
N TYR A 12 -1.70 -12.43 15.69
CA TYR A 12 -1.75 -12.54 14.23
C TYR A 12 -0.43 -13.02 13.67
N ASP A 13 -0.52 -13.84 12.62
CA ASP A 13 0.63 -14.15 11.79
C ASP A 13 0.79 -13.10 10.69
N ILE A 14 2.02 -12.68 10.45
CA ILE A 14 2.37 -11.71 9.43
C ILE A 14 2.58 -12.44 8.11
N LYS A 15 1.72 -12.15 7.14
CA LYS A 15 1.92 -12.57 5.75
C LYS A 15 2.57 -11.47 4.93
N ILE A 16 3.68 -11.81 4.29
CA ILE A 16 4.45 -10.92 3.42
C ILE A 16 4.25 -11.37 1.97
N TYR A 17 4.01 -10.41 1.08
CA TYR A 17 3.64 -10.63 -0.32
C TYR A 17 4.75 -10.10 -1.24
N SER A 18 5.85 -10.85 -1.36
CA SER A 18 7.06 -10.48 -2.13
C SER A 18 7.69 -9.12 -1.77
N GLU A 19 8.86 -8.84 -2.38
CA GLU A 19 9.87 -7.80 -2.08
C GLU A 19 9.50 -6.75 -1.03
N ILE A 20 9.54 -7.16 0.24
CA ILE A 20 9.77 -6.24 1.33
C ILE A 20 11.27 -5.92 1.33
N SER A 21 11.64 -4.67 1.56
CA SER A 21 13.04 -4.27 1.71
C SER A 21 13.70 -5.06 2.85
N SER A 22 14.97 -5.42 2.69
CA SER A 22 15.73 -6.12 3.74
C SER A 22 15.64 -5.40 5.09
N ASP A 23 15.64 -4.07 5.07
CA ASP A 23 15.53 -3.23 6.26
C ASP A 23 14.21 -3.42 7.00
N ALA A 24 13.11 -3.57 6.27
CA ALA A 24 11.80 -3.84 6.86
C ALA A 24 11.69 -5.28 7.39
N LEU A 25 12.47 -6.24 6.87
CA LEU A 25 12.52 -7.59 7.47
C LEU A 25 13.22 -7.61 8.82
N LEU A 26 14.17 -6.71 9.06
CA LEU A 26 14.96 -6.64 10.30
C LEU A 26 14.13 -6.21 11.51
N VAL A 27 13.08 -5.41 11.30
CA VAL A 27 12.20 -4.92 12.38
C VAL A 27 11.06 -5.89 12.70
N LEU A 28 10.88 -6.93 11.89
CA LEU A 28 9.82 -7.91 12.08
C LEU A 28 10.27 -9.07 12.98
N PRO A 29 9.39 -9.60 13.85
CA PRO A 29 9.70 -10.77 14.67
C PRO A 29 10.11 -11.96 13.80
N GLU A 30 11.12 -12.73 14.23
CA GLU A 30 11.62 -13.89 13.47
C GLU A 30 10.53 -14.94 13.20
N ASN A 31 9.67 -15.18 14.19
CA ASN A 31 8.55 -16.11 14.08
C ASN A 31 7.36 -15.54 13.29
N ARG A 32 7.44 -14.29 12.83
CA ARG A 32 6.39 -13.57 12.09
C ARG A 32 5.04 -13.57 12.81
N ASN A 33 5.04 -13.66 14.14
CA ASN A 33 3.84 -13.61 14.95
C ASN A 33 3.87 -12.35 15.80
N ILE A 34 2.72 -11.67 15.91
CA ILE A 34 2.59 -10.44 16.70
C ILE A 34 1.33 -10.47 17.54
N LYS A 35 1.40 -9.76 18.66
CA LYS A 35 0.26 -9.50 19.52
C LYS A 35 0.03 -8.00 19.62
N PHE A 36 -1.20 -7.56 19.41
CA PHE A 36 -1.58 -6.16 19.60
C PHE A 36 -1.93 -5.92 21.06
N GLU A 37 -1.31 -4.90 21.65
CA GLU A 37 -1.49 -4.49 23.04
C GLU A 37 -1.61 -2.96 23.10
N CYS A 38 -2.36 -2.45 24.06
CA CYS A 38 -2.43 -1.01 24.31
C CYS A 38 -1.11 -0.56 24.95
N ALA A 39 -0.56 0.56 24.48
CA ALA A 39 0.60 1.16 25.10
C ALA A 39 0.27 1.63 26.53
N GLU A 40 1.25 1.61 27.42
CA GLU A 40 1.06 2.11 28.78
C GLU A 40 0.64 3.59 28.75
N GLY A 41 -0.47 3.90 29.43
CA GLY A 41 -1.01 5.26 29.49
C GLY A 41 -1.94 5.64 28.33
N GLU A 42 -2.16 4.75 27.36
CA GLU A 42 -3.16 4.94 26.30
C GLU A 42 -4.39 4.06 26.54
N ASP A 43 -5.58 4.66 26.48
CA ASP A 43 -6.87 3.96 26.51
C ASP A 43 -7.52 3.98 25.13
N LEU A 44 -6.77 3.50 24.14
CA LEU A 44 -7.27 3.35 22.77
C LEU A 44 -7.78 1.92 22.58
N PRO A 45 -8.99 1.74 22.01
CA PRO A 45 -9.49 0.41 21.71
C PRO A 45 -8.60 -0.26 20.66
N LEU A 46 -8.29 -1.54 20.88
CA LEU A 46 -7.59 -2.35 19.89
C LEU A 46 -8.42 -2.48 18.60
N PRO A 47 -7.77 -2.64 17.43
CA PRO A 47 -8.47 -2.83 16.17
C PRO A 47 -9.43 -4.03 16.22
N ASP A 48 -10.62 -3.88 15.66
CA ASP A 48 -11.55 -5.00 15.51
C ASP A 48 -10.94 -6.04 14.54
N PRO A 49 -10.79 -7.32 14.97
CA PRO A 49 -10.27 -8.40 14.14
C PRO A 49 -11.00 -8.56 12.79
N ALA A 50 -12.28 -8.17 12.71
CA ALA A 50 -13.04 -8.22 11.47
C ALA A 50 -12.42 -7.34 10.37
N TYR A 51 -11.93 -6.15 10.70
CA TYR A 51 -11.28 -5.26 9.73
C TYR A 51 -9.93 -5.81 9.25
N LEU A 52 -9.17 -6.42 10.15
CA LEU A 52 -7.90 -7.07 9.81
C LEU A 52 -8.13 -8.28 8.90
N GLY A 53 -9.17 -9.07 9.18
CA GLY A 53 -9.61 -10.17 8.32
C GLY A 53 -10.07 -9.70 6.94
N CYS A 54 -10.82 -8.59 6.86
CA CYS A 54 -11.19 -7.97 5.59
C CYS A 54 -9.97 -7.50 4.80
N HIS A 55 -9.05 -6.78 5.46
CA HIS A 55 -7.80 -6.34 4.87
C HIS A 55 -6.98 -7.51 4.33
N TYR A 56 -6.85 -8.61 5.10
CA TYR A 56 -6.17 -9.82 4.65
C TYR A 56 -6.74 -10.38 3.36
N ARG A 57 -8.07 -10.50 3.27
CA ARG A 57 -8.76 -11.01 2.07
C ARG A 57 -8.55 -10.10 0.86
N VAL A 58 -8.62 -8.79 1.06
CA VAL A 58 -8.33 -7.81 -0.01
C VAL A 58 -6.88 -7.94 -0.47
N ALA A 59 -5.93 -8.06 0.46
CA ALA A 59 -4.52 -8.24 0.14
C ALA A 59 -4.27 -9.53 -0.66
N GLU A 60 -4.92 -10.65 -0.31
CA GLU A 60 -4.86 -11.90 -1.07
C GLU A 60 -5.35 -11.72 -2.51
N ILE A 61 -6.51 -11.06 -2.69
CA ILE A 61 -7.09 -10.81 -4.02
C ILE A 61 -6.15 -9.93 -4.84
N LEU A 62 -5.66 -8.83 -4.28
CA LEU A 62 -4.76 -7.90 -4.98
C LEU A 62 -3.43 -8.57 -5.35
N HIS A 63 -2.89 -9.41 -4.46
CA HIS A 63 -1.67 -10.14 -4.73
C HIS A 63 -1.86 -11.20 -5.82
N ALA A 64 -2.90 -12.04 -5.69
CA ALA A 64 -3.17 -13.11 -6.65
C ALA A 64 -3.54 -12.59 -8.05
N SER A 65 -4.18 -11.43 -8.13
CA SER A 65 -4.54 -10.80 -9.40
C SER A 65 -3.43 -9.97 -10.04
N GLY A 66 -2.31 -9.71 -9.33
CA GLY A 66 -1.28 -8.77 -9.78
C GLY A 66 -1.72 -7.29 -9.74
N LEU A 67 -2.92 -6.99 -9.22
CA LEU A 67 -3.44 -5.63 -9.13
C LEU A 67 -2.66 -4.78 -8.12
N ALA A 68 -2.06 -5.40 -7.11
CA ALA A 68 -1.22 -4.69 -6.14
C ALA A 68 -0.08 -3.93 -6.85
N GLN A 69 0.67 -4.61 -7.73
CA GLN A 69 1.78 -4.02 -8.47
C GLN A 69 1.30 -2.95 -9.46
N TYR A 70 0.16 -3.21 -10.11
CA TYR A 70 -0.43 -2.24 -11.03
C TYR A 70 -0.83 -0.93 -10.32
N ILE A 71 -1.51 -1.03 -9.18
CA ILE A 71 -1.92 0.14 -8.40
C ILE A 71 -0.70 0.90 -7.89
N GLU A 72 0.31 0.21 -7.36
CA GLU A 72 1.54 0.83 -6.86
C GLU A 72 2.27 1.60 -7.97
N SER A 73 2.39 1.00 -9.16
CA SER A 73 2.95 1.67 -10.33
C SER A 73 2.19 2.95 -10.69
N LYS A 74 0.86 2.96 -10.61
CA LYS A 74 0.04 4.15 -10.90
C LYS A 74 0.19 5.24 -9.84
N ILE A 75 0.32 4.86 -8.58
CA ILE A 75 0.63 5.80 -7.50
C ILE A 75 2.00 6.43 -7.72
N GLN A 76 3.01 5.62 -8.07
CA GLN A 76 4.36 6.13 -8.32
C GLN A 76 4.40 7.02 -9.56
N ASP A 77 3.75 6.64 -10.67
CA ASP A 77 3.63 7.48 -11.86
C ASP A 77 3.05 8.87 -11.51
N TRP A 78 2.07 8.91 -10.60
CA TRP A 78 1.43 10.15 -10.15
C TRP A 78 2.35 11.00 -9.27
N VAL A 79 3.09 10.38 -8.37
CA VAL A 79 4.12 11.06 -7.55
C VAL A 79 5.20 11.63 -8.45
N ASP A 80 5.70 10.85 -9.41
CA ASP A 80 6.73 11.27 -10.36
C ASP A 80 6.24 12.42 -11.24
N LEU A 81 4.98 12.43 -11.66
CA LEU A 81 4.41 13.56 -12.40
C LEU A 81 4.38 14.85 -11.58
N LYS A 82 4.00 14.77 -10.30
CA LYS A 82 4.03 15.92 -9.39
C LYS A 82 5.45 16.44 -9.17
N GLN A 83 6.45 15.56 -9.18
CA GLN A 83 7.85 15.94 -8.96
C GLN A 83 8.57 16.39 -10.25
N SER A 84 8.25 15.81 -11.40
CA SER A 84 8.94 16.06 -12.68
C SER A 84 8.29 17.15 -13.55
N GLY A 85 7.06 17.55 -13.24
CA GLY A 85 6.36 18.66 -13.89
C GLY A 85 6.80 20.02 -13.37
N GLY A 86 8.11 20.33 -13.44
CA GLY A 86 8.68 21.66 -13.18
C GLY A 86 8.07 22.42 -12.01
N THR A 87 8.52 22.11 -10.79
CA THR A 87 8.17 22.77 -9.51
C THR A 87 6.67 22.84 -9.13
N ASP A 88 5.71 22.63 -10.05
CA ASP A 88 4.32 23.09 -9.91
C ASP A 88 3.27 22.20 -10.62
N GLY A 89 3.66 21.22 -11.44
CA GLY A 89 2.75 20.41 -12.28
C GLY A 89 2.26 21.12 -13.55
N SER A 90 3.02 22.08 -14.08
CA SER A 90 2.58 22.94 -15.19
C SER A 90 3.13 22.53 -16.57
N LEU A 91 2.44 22.96 -17.64
CA LEU A 91 2.87 22.76 -19.02
C LEU A 91 4.20 23.50 -19.27
N ARG A 92 5.15 22.85 -19.94
CA ARG A 92 6.44 23.43 -20.29
C ARG A 92 6.23 24.52 -21.34
N PRO A 93 6.84 25.70 -21.19
CA PRO A 93 6.67 26.81 -22.14
C PRO A 93 7.14 26.49 -23.56
N ASP A 94 8.04 25.51 -23.71
CA ASP A 94 8.58 25.05 -24.98
C ASP A 94 7.68 24.05 -25.72
N GLY A 95 6.53 23.69 -25.15
CA GLY A 95 5.59 22.74 -25.73
C GLY A 95 6.05 21.28 -25.67
N SER A 96 7.16 20.96 -24.99
CA SER A 96 7.69 19.60 -24.88
C SER A 96 7.00 18.72 -23.83
N THR A 97 5.92 19.21 -23.20
CA THR A 97 5.18 18.43 -22.21
C THR A 97 4.52 17.21 -22.83
N ASP A 98 4.79 16.04 -22.24
CA ASP A 98 4.05 14.82 -22.52
C ASP A 98 2.67 14.85 -21.85
N VAL A 99 1.73 15.53 -22.51
CA VAL A 99 0.32 15.65 -22.06
C VAL A 99 -0.35 14.27 -22.03
N THR A 100 0.02 13.36 -22.92
CA THR A 100 -0.50 11.99 -22.97
C THR A 100 -0.19 11.24 -21.68
N ARG A 101 1.05 11.33 -21.19
CA ARG A 101 1.42 10.75 -19.89
C ARG A 101 0.64 11.36 -18.74
N ILE A 102 0.48 12.69 -18.73
CA ILE A 102 -0.31 13.38 -17.69
C ILE A 102 -1.74 12.86 -17.67
N LEU A 103 -2.42 12.80 -18.82
CA LEU A 103 -3.80 12.36 -18.89
C LEU A 103 -3.95 10.87 -18.53
N ASN A 104 -3.07 10.01 -19.03
CA ASN A 104 -3.10 8.57 -18.72
C ASN A 104 -2.89 8.28 -17.23
N THR A 105 -2.06 9.07 -16.55
CA THR A 105 -1.82 8.90 -15.11
C THR A 105 -2.84 9.65 -14.26
N ALA A 106 -3.33 10.82 -14.65
CA ALA A 106 -4.33 11.58 -13.89
C ALA A 106 -5.72 10.92 -13.94
N LEU A 107 -6.06 10.33 -15.08
CA LEU A 107 -7.38 9.76 -15.35
C LEU A 107 -7.38 8.23 -15.35
N TRP A 108 -6.32 7.60 -14.83
CA TRP A 108 -6.17 6.14 -14.85
C TRP A 108 -7.37 5.36 -14.27
N ALA A 109 -8.07 5.93 -13.27
CA ALA A 109 -9.28 5.36 -12.70
C ALA A 109 -10.54 5.53 -13.58
N ALA A 110 -10.54 6.50 -14.50
CA ALA A 110 -11.66 6.78 -15.41
C ALA A 110 -11.53 6.05 -16.76
N VAL A 111 -10.36 5.47 -17.08
CA VAL A 111 -10.09 4.78 -18.35
C VAL A 111 -10.40 3.27 -18.28
N ALA A 112 -10.73 2.73 -17.10
CA ALA A 112 -11.23 1.37 -16.96
C ALA A 112 -12.72 1.29 -17.35
N GLY A 113 -12.99 1.21 -18.66
CA GLY A 113 -14.27 0.86 -19.26
C GLY A 113 -14.24 -0.55 -19.84
#